data_AF-A0A9X2I0L7-F1
#
_entry.id   AF-A0A9X2I0L7-F1
#
_cell.length_a   1.000
_cell.length_b   1.000
_cell.length_c   1.000
_cell.angle_alpha   90.00
_cell.angle_beta   90.00
_cell.angle_gamma   90.00
#
_symmetry.space_group_name_H-M   'P 1'
#
loop_
_entity.id
_entity.type
_entity.pdbx_description
1 polymer ?
#
loop_
_entity_poly.entity_id
_entity_poly.type
_entity_poly.pdbx_seq_one_letter_code
_entity_poly.pdbx_strand_id
1 'polypeptide(L)'
;MNKSLIIALIATGIGVCTLAVGLYILATTPAPAPEPQAQAAAASEPMAVIPQLKNSDSPLVPNADAPMGSEPWCEALMVKPDRDWSETESRQFAQHCIYE
;
A
#
# COMPACT_ATOMS: atom_id res chain seq x y z
N MET A 1 -15.69 -4.33 44.60
CA MET A 1 -15.41 -3.70 43.29
C MET A 1 -14.60 -4.67 42.45
N ASN A 2 -15.19 -5.20 41.39
CA ASN A 2 -14.67 -6.30 40.59
C ASN A 2 -13.63 -5.80 39.59
N LYS A 3 -12.41 -6.32 39.72
CA LYS A 3 -11.27 -6.00 38.85
C LYS A 3 -11.61 -6.16 37.36
N SER A 4 -12.37 -7.20 37.02
CA SER A 4 -12.82 -7.46 35.65
C SER A 4 -13.75 -6.38 35.09
N LEU A 5 -14.59 -5.78 35.93
CA LEU A 5 -15.49 -4.70 35.51
C LEU A 5 -14.74 -3.39 35.33
N ILE A 6 -13.74 -3.11 36.19
CA ILE A 6 -12.87 -1.94 36.02
C ILE A 6 -12.11 -2.03 34.68
N ILE A 7 -11.55 -3.19 34.34
CA ILE A 7 -10.82 -3.39 33.07
C ILE A 7 -11.75 -3.21 31.87
N ALA A 8 -12.97 -3.77 31.94
CA ALA A 8 -13.96 -3.62 30.86
C ALA A 8 -14.36 -2.15 30.63
N LEU A 9 -14.53 -1.36 31.69
CA LEU A 9 -14.86 0.06 31.59
C LEU A 9 -13.71 0.88 30.99
N ILE A 10 -12.46 0.59 31.39
CA ILE A 10 -11.28 1.27 30.84
C ILE A 10 -11.12 0.97 29.35
N ALA A 11 -11.22 -0.30 28.94
CA ALA A 11 -11.09 -0.69 27.54
C ALA A 11 -12.17 -0.04 26.65
N THR A 12 -13.42 -0.03 27.14
CA THR A 12 -14.54 0.63 26.44
C THR A 12 -14.30 2.15 26.33
N GLY A 13 -13.83 2.78 27.41
CA GLY A 13 -13.54 4.22 27.42
C GLY A 13 -12.42 4.62 26.45
N ILE A 14 -11.33 3.84 26.39
CA ILE A 14 -10.23 4.08 25.44
C ILE A 14 -10.71 3.95 24.00
N GLY A 15 -11.48 2.89 23.69
CA GLY A 15 -12.04 2.70 22.35
C GLY A 15 -12.90 3.88 21.91
N VAL A 16 -13.83 4.32 22.77
CA VAL A 16 -14.68 5.48 22.50
C VAL A 16 -13.84 6.76 22.31
N CYS A 17 -12.81 6.98 23.13
CA CYS A 17 -11.92 8.14 22.97
C CYS A 17 -11.16 8.09 21.64
N THR A 18 -10.58 6.94 21.25
CA THR A 18 -9.84 6.83 19.99
C THR A 18 -10.74 7.07 18.77
N LEU A 19 -11.98 6.59 18.81
CA LEU A 19 -12.97 6.85 17.75
C LEU A 19 -13.37 8.32 17.69
N ALA A 20 -13.62 8.95 18.86
CA ALA A 20 -13.98 10.36 18.92
C ALA A 20 -12.84 11.26 18.40
N VAL A 21 -11.60 10.97 18.79
CA VAL A 21 -10.42 11.71 18.31
C VAL A 21 -10.21 11.49 16.81
N GLY A 22 -10.33 10.25 16.32
CA GLY A 22 -10.23 9.96 14.88
C GLY A 22 -11.28 10.70 14.04
N LEU A 23 -12.53 10.70 14.50
CA LEU A 23 -13.61 11.47 13.86
C LEU A 23 -13.38 12.98 13.95
N TYR A 24 -12.83 13.47 15.08
CA TYR A 24 -12.51 14.89 15.24
C TYR A 24 -11.41 15.33 14.26
N ILE A 25 -10.37 14.52 14.06
CA ILE A 25 -9.32 14.80 13.08
C ILE A 25 -9.91 14.82 11.66
N LEU A 26 -10.71 13.82 11.28
CA LEU A 26 -11.39 13.80 9.98
C LEU A 26 -12.32 15.00 9.76
N ALA A 27 -12.98 15.49 10.82
CA ALA A 27 -13.84 16.65 10.74
C ALA A 27 -13.06 17.98 10.67
N THR A 28 -11.84 18.02 11.19
CA THR A 28 -11.03 19.25 11.29
C THR A 28 -9.92 19.35 10.25
N THR A 29 -9.66 18.30 9.47
CA THR A 29 -8.86 18.43 8.24
C THR A 29 -9.66 19.25 7.23
N PRO A 30 -9.25 20.49 6.90
CA PRO A 30 -9.91 21.26 5.85
C PRO A 30 -9.79 20.47 4.55
N ALA A 31 -10.92 20.25 3.87
CA ALA A 31 -10.95 19.54 2.59
C ALA A 31 -9.91 20.17 1.64
N PRO A 32 -8.91 19.41 1.15
CA PRO A 32 -7.99 19.93 0.15
C PRO A 32 -8.79 20.27 -1.12
N ALA A 33 -8.61 21.50 -1.62
CA ALA A 33 -9.27 21.97 -2.83
C ALA A 33 -9.04 20.99 -4.00
N PRO A 34 -10.01 20.82 -4.90
CA PRO A 34 -9.97 19.77 -5.92
C PRO A 34 -8.95 20.13 -7.00
N GLU A 35 -7.73 19.60 -6.88
CA GLU A 35 -6.80 19.49 -8.00
C GLU A 35 -7.16 18.24 -8.83
N PRO A 36 -7.17 18.31 -10.18
CA PRO A 36 -7.71 17.24 -11.01
C PRO A 36 -6.87 15.95 -10.99
N GLN A 37 -7.37 14.97 -10.21
CA GLN A 37 -7.29 13.50 -10.33
C GLN A 37 -5.90 12.83 -10.17
N ALA A 38 -5.66 11.84 -9.30
CA ALA A 38 -6.57 10.92 -8.63
C ALA A 38 -6.01 10.42 -7.27
N GLN A 39 -6.80 10.59 -6.22
CA GLN A 39 -6.59 10.01 -4.90
C GLN A 39 -6.99 8.52 -4.87
N ALA A 40 -6.04 7.66 -4.46
CA ALA A 40 -6.30 6.47 -3.66
C ALA A 40 -4.99 5.99 -3.01
N ALA A 41 -4.51 6.72 -1.99
CA ALA A 41 -3.43 6.26 -1.12
C ALA A 41 -3.94 6.22 0.32
N ALA A 42 -4.31 5.02 0.76
CA ALA A 42 -4.10 4.67 2.15
C ALA A 42 -2.60 4.38 2.32
N ALA A 43 -1.86 5.26 3.00
CA ALA A 43 -0.66 4.91 3.78
C ALA A 43 -0.01 6.18 4.34
N SER A 44 0.03 6.31 5.67
CA SER A 44 0.98 7.18 6.36
C SER A 44 2.38 6.53 6.34
N GLU A 45 3.21 6.95 5.37
CA GLU A 45 4.60 7.48 5.41
C GLU A 45 5.62 6.97 6.47
N PRO A 46 6.97 7.15 6.35
CA PRO A 46 7.70 8.12 5.49
C PRO A 46 9.06 7.63 4.93
N MET A 47 9.44 7.87 3.66
CA MET A 47 10.88 8.03 3.31
C MET A 47 11.12 8.96 2.13
N ALA A 48 11.91 10.01 2.40
CA ALA A 48 12.74 10.85 1.55
C ALA A 48 12.59 10.72 0.01
N VAL A 49 12.27 11.86 -0.62
CA VAL A 49 12.39 12.07 -2.06
C VAL A 49 13.86 11.98 -2.46
N ILE A 50 14.29 10.80 -2.90
CA ILE A 50 15.42 10.69 -3.83
C ILE A 50 14.85 11.13 -5.19
N PRO A 51 15.50 12.03 -5.94
CA PRO A 51 15.06 12.35 -7.29
C PRO A 51 14.98 11.03 -8.07
N GLN A 52 13.80 10.70 -8.60
CA GLN A 52 13.61 9.55 -9.49
C GLN A 52 14.63 9.69 -10.62
N LEU A 53 15.72 8.94 -10.51
CA LEU A 53 16.73 8.92 -11.54
C LEU A 53 16.03 8.31 -12.74
N LYS A 54 15.84 9.17 -13.73
CA LYS A 54 15.44 8.88 -15.09
C LYS A 54 16.45 7.93 -15.73
N ASN A 55 16.58 6.71 -15.22
CA ASN A 55 17.41 5.69 -15.82
C ASN A 55 16.53 4.46 -16.03
N SER A 56 15.92 4.46 -17.21
CA SER A 56 15.45 3.27 -17.92
C SER A 56 16.61 2.33 -18.31
N ASP A 57 17.66 2.23 -17.49
CA ASP A 57 18.80 1.37 -17.76
C ASP A 57 18.80 0.23 -16.73
N SER A 58 18.17 -0.85 -17.20
CA SER A 58 17.94 -2.12 -16.53
C SER A 58 19.25 -2.89 -16.28
N PRO A 59 19.39 -3.57 -15.13
CA PRO A 59 20.27 -4.73 -15.05
C PRO A 59 19.44 -6.01 -14.94
N LEU A 60 19.33 -6.69 -16.09
CA LEU A 60 19.16 -8.14 -16.24
C LEU A 60 17.89 -8.76 -15.62
N VAL A 61 16.75 -8.50 -16.24
CA VAL A 61 15.64 -9.45 -16.21
C VAL A 61 15.94 -10.52 -17.28
N PRO A 62 16.19 -11.81 -16.92
CA PRO A 62 16.17 -12.87 -17.91
C PRO A 62 14.73 -12.92 -18.46
N ASN A 63 14.52 -12.57 -19.73
CA ASN A 63 13.21 -12.51 -20.41
C ASN A 63 12.31 -11.28 -20.19
N ALA A 64 12.85 -10.06 -20.35
CA ALA A 64 12.01 -8.86 -20.51
C ALA A 64 11.05 -8.92 -21.72
N ASP A 65 11.30 -9.82 -22.68
CA ASP A 65 10.48 -10.03 -23.89
C ASP A 65 9.40 -11.12 -23.72
N ALA A 66 9.32 -11.79 -22.56
CA ALA A 66 8.32 -12.83 -22.34
C ALA A 66 6.90 -12.23 -22.22
N PRO A 67 5.87 -12.91 -22.75
CA PRO A 67 4.48 -12.49 -22.58
C PRO A 67 4.09 -12.36 -21.10
N MET A 68 3.36 -11.30 -20.76
CA MET A 68 2.84 -11.13 -19.39
C MET A 68 2.00 -12.33 -18.96
N GLY A 69 2.22 -12.81 -17.74
CA GLY A 69 1.55 -13.99 -17.19
C GLY A 69 2.09 -15.33 -17.68
N SER A 70 3.16 -15.36 -18.48
CA SER A 70 3.85 -16.61 -18.81
C SER A 70 4.82 -17.04 -17.70
N GLU A 71 5.11 -18.34 -17.61
CA GLU A 71 6.04 -18.91 -16.63
C GLU A 71 7.42 -18.18 -16.60
N PRO A 72 8.12 -17.94 -17.74
CA PRO A 72 9.38 -17.19 -17.72
C PRO A 72 9.21 -15.72 -17.28
N TRP A 73 8.03 -15.13 -17.48
CA TRP A 73 7.72 -13.78 -17.00
C TRP A 73 7.43 -13.77 -15.50
N CYS A 74 6.74 -14.78 -14.96
CA CYS A 74 6.51 -14.95 -13.53
C CYS A 74 7.84 -15.12 -12.77
N GLU A 75 8.75 -15.97 -13.26
CA GLU A 75 10.07 -16.17 -12.66
C GLU A 75 10.90 -14.88 -12.64
N ALA A 76 10.87 -14.14 -13.74
CA ALA A 76 11.48 -12.82 -13.87
C ALA A 76 10.90 -11.80 -12.87
N LEU A 77 9.58 -11.80 -12.66
CA LEU A 77 8.93 -10.88 -11.73
C LEU A 77 9.15 -11.28 -10.27
N MET A 78 9.28 -12.58 -9.95
CA MET A 78 9.57 -13.05 -8.58
C MET A 78 10.90 -12.54 -8.04
N VAL A 79 11.91 -12.37 -8.91
CA VAL A 79 13.22 -11.83 -8.50
C VAL A 79 13.26 -10.30 -8.53
N LYS A 80 12.27 -9.66 -9.17
CA LYS A 80 12.13 -8.20 -9.25
C LYS A 80 11.53 -7.67 -7.94
N PRO A 81 12.13 -6.69 -7.27
CA PRO A 81 11.57 -6.13 -6.04
C PRO A 81 10.20 -5.47 -6.30
N ASP A 82 9.23 -5.71 -5.39
CA ASP A 82 7.82 -5.28 -5.53
C ASP A 82 7.65 -3.78 -5.79
N ARG A 83 8.58 -2.95 -5.31
CA ARG A 83 8.53 -1.49 -5.49
C ARG A 83 8.77 -1.03 -6.91
N ASP A 84 9.36 -1.87 -7.75
CA ASP A 84 9.61 -1.59 -9.16
C ASP A 84 8.52 -2.17 -10.08
N TRP A 85 7.48 -2.79 -9.51
CA TRP A 85 6.37 -3.33 -10.28
C TRP A 85 5.45 -2.20 -10.73
N SER A 86 5.06 -2.22 -12.00
CA SER A 86 3.94 -1.44 -12.48
C SER A 86 2.62 -2.02 -11.97
N GLU A 87 1.58 -1.20 -11.89
CA GLU A 87 0.25 -1.65 -11.45
C GLU A 87 -0.27 -2.83 -12.28
N THR A 88 0.01 -2.82 -13.59
CA THR A 88 -0.40 -3.90 -14.50
C THR A 88 0.38 -5.17 -14.20
N GLU A 89 1.70 -5.09 -14.00
CA GLU A 89 2.53 -6.23 -13.61
C GLU A 89 2.03 -6.85 -12.30
N SER A 90 1.75 -6.04 -11.26
CA SER A 90 1.22 -6.54 -9.98
C SER A 90 -0.10 -7.27 -10.12
N ARG A 91 -1.04 -6.73 -10.91
CA ARG A 91 -2.35 -7.37 -11.13
C ARG A 91 -2.22 -8.67 -11.92
N GLN A 92 -1.39 -8.67 -12.98
CA GLN A 92 -1.20 -9.84 -13.82
C GLN A 92 -0.45 -10.94 -13.08
N PHE A 93 0.57 -10.60 -12.30
CA PHE A 93 1.31 -11.56 -11.49
C PHE A 93 0.42 -12.23 -10.44
N ALA A 94 -0.40 -11.45 -9.73
CA ALA A 94 -1.35 -12.02 -8.79
C ALA A 94 -2.29 -13.01 -9.49
N GLN A 95 -2.84 -12.64 -10.65
CA GLN A 95 -3.82 -13.47 -11.37
C GLN A 95 -3.24 -14.73 -12.02
N HIS A 96 -2.01 -14.66 -12.53
CA HIS A 96 -1.42 -15.68 -13.40
C HIS A 96 -0.19 -16.38 -12.82
N CYS A 97 0.33 -15.95 -11.67
CA CYS A 97 1.56 -16.53 -11.12
C CYS A 97 1.40 -17.02 -9.67
N ILE A 98 0.44 -16.49 -8.90
CA ILE A 98 0.20 -16.90 -7.50
C ILE A 98 -0.93 -17.92 -7.36
N TYR A 99 -1.96 -17.81 -8.19
CA TYR A 99 -3.20 -18.59 -8.08
C TYR A 99 -3.38 -19.64 -9.19
N GLU A 100 -2.32 -20.04 -9.88
CA GLU A 100 -2.32 -21.11 -10.91
C GLU A 100 -2.59 -22.50 -10.31
#